data_AF-A0A539ECE0-F1
#
_entry.id   AF-A0A539ECE0-F1
#
_cell.length_a   1.000
_cell.length_b   1.000
_cell.length_c   1.000
_cell.angle_alpha   90.00
_cell.angle_beta   90.00
_cell.angle_gamma   90.00
#
_symmetry.space_group_name_H-M   'P 1'
#
loop_
_entity.id
_entity.type
_entity.pdbx_description
1 polymer ?
#
loop_
_entity_poly.entity_id
_entity_poly.type
_entity_poly.pdbx_seq_one_letter_code
_entity_poly.pdbx_strand_id
1 'polypeptide(L)'
;MTRFSLHLRCIHSDSSKASLRTTMSDNPLTDHNHGATTVQEGRPQLKKPPLYKVLMLNDDYTPMEFVVQVLQIFFAMNGDKATEVMLQVHTRGVGICGIYTRDIAETKAAQVNQYATDNQMRARSCMSS
;
A
#
# COMPACT_ATOMS: atom_id res chain seq x y z
N MET A 1 19.96 -22.27 9.86
CA MET A 1 20.17 -20.86 10.26
C MET A 1 19.63 -19.96 9.17
N THR A 2 18.36 -19.59 9.24
CA THR A 2 17.70 -18.75 8.24
C THR A 2 18.02 -17.28 8.54
N ARG A 3 18.34 -16.49 7.51
CA ARG A 3 18.64 -15.06 7.65
C ARG A 3 17.34 -14.27 7.82
N PHE A 4 17.33 -13.35 8.78
CA PHE A 4 16.25 -12.40 9.05
C PHE A 4 16.43 -11.17 8.18
N SER A 5 15.38 -10.83 7.44
CA SER A 5 15.27 -9.57 6.73
C SER A 5 13.81 -9.18 6.84
N LEU A 6 13.53 -8.15 7.65
CA LEU A 6 12.24 -7.47 7.59
C LEU A 6 12.06 -7.04 6.13
N HIS A 7 11.21 -7.74 5.40
CA HIS A 7 11.15 -7.60 3.96
C HIS A 7 9.81 -6.99 3.59
N LEU A 8 9.77 -5.66 3.65
CA LEU A 8 8.61 -4.95 3.14
C LEU A 8 8.53 -5.14 1.61
N ARG A 9 7.38 -5.59 1.11
CA ARG A 9 7.12 -5.73 -0.32
C ARG A 9 6.08 -4.73 -0.79
N CYS A 10 6.37 -4.08 -1.91
CA CYS A 10 5.42 -3.25 -2.62
C CYS A 10 4.70 -4.12 -3.67
N ILE A 11 3.37 -4.21 -3.59
CA ILE A 11 2.55 -4.88 -4.62
C ILE A 11 1.58 -3.88 -5.25
N HIS A 12 1.36 -3.99 -6.56
CA HIS A 12 0.38 -3.16 -7.25
C HIS A 12 -1.01 -3.39 -6.65
N SER A 13 -1.68 -2.31 -6.25
CA SER A 13 -3.05 -2.37 -5.75
C SER A 13 -3.99 -2.29 -6.93
N ASP A 14 -4.38 -3.43 -7.47
CA ASP A 14 -5.38 -3.49 -8.53
C ASP A 14 -6.72 -2.94 -7.99
N SER A 15 -7.00 -1.66 -8.27
CA SER A 15 -8.23 -0.97 -7.86
C SER A 15 -9.34 -1.17 -8.89
N SER A 16 -9.42 -2.37 -9.46
CA SER A 16 -10.43 -2.73 -10.45
C SER A 16 -11.69 -3.25 -9.75
N LYS A 17 -12.46 -2.34 -9.13
CA LYS A 17 -13.93 -2.45 -8.90
C LYS A 17 -14.43 -1.24 -8.11
N ALA A 18 -14.77 -0.16 -8.82
CA ALA A 18 -15.76 0.80 -8.36
C ALA A 18 -16.77 0.99 -9.50
N SER A 19 -17.95 0.40 -9.26
CA SER A 19 -19.12 0.27 -10.13
C SER A 19 -19.64 1.62 -10.62
N LEU A 20 -19.59 1.88 -11.94
CA LEU A 20 -20.52 2.82 -12.58
C LEU A 20 -21.83 2.07 -12.86
N ARG A 21 -22.83 2.27 -12.00
CA ARG A 21 -24.20 1.82 -12.24
C ARG A 21 -24.93 2.93 -13.00
N THR A 22 -24.97 2.83 -14.32
CA THR A 22 -25.78 3.68 -15.19
C THR A 22 -27.23 3.23 -15.12
N THR A 23 -28.13 4.11 -14.70
CA THR A 23 -29.58 3.96 -14.91
C THR A 23 -30.10 5.30 -15.40
N MET A 24 -30.78 5.33 -16.55
CA MET A 24 -31.93 6.16 -16.99
C MET A 24 -32.10 5.83 -18.49
N SER A 25 -32.91 4.83 -18.86
CA SER A 25 -34.35 4.88 -19.15
C SER A 25 -34.71 5.72 -20.38
N ASP A 26 -35.30 5.03 -21.37
CA ASP A 26 -35.70 5.44 -22.71
C ASP A 26 -36.53 6.72 -22.84
N ASN A 27 -36.30 7.45 -23.94
CA ASN A 27 -37.37 8.12 -24.69
C ASN A 27 -36.96 8.29 -26.17
N PRO A 28 -37.72 7.78 -27.17
CA PRO A 28 -37.45 8.03 -28.58
C PRO A 28 -38.24 9.28 -29.05
N LEU A 29 -37.70 10.02 -30.04
CA LEU A 29 -38.45 10.71 -31.11
C LEU A 29 -37.53 11.65 -31.94
N THR A 30 -37.54 11.45 -33.28
CA THR A 30 -37.39 12.45 -34.40
C THR A 30 -36.11 13.29 -34.50
N ASP A 31 -35.59 13.82 -35.63
CA ASP A 31 -35.84 13.80 -37.08
C ASP A 31 -34.61 14.53 -37.75
N HIS A 32 -34.46 14.35 -39.06
CA HIS A 32 -33.53 14.88 -40.07
C HIS A 32 -32.66 16.17 -39.86
N ASN A 33 -31.38 16.03 -40.28
CA ASN A 33 -30.59 16.93 -41.17
C ASN A 33 -29.72 18.10 -40.59
N HIS A 34 -28.58 18.30 -41.28
CA HIS A 34 -27.61 19.41 -41.31
C HIS A 34 -26.57 19.59 -40.19
N GLY A 35 -25.31 19.31 -40.58
CA GLY A 35 -24.22 20.29 -40.56
C GLY A 35 -23.71 20.81 -39.20
N ALA A 36 -22.69 20.14 -38.65
CA ALA A 36 -21.48 20.74 -38.07
C ALA A 36 -20.69 19.64 -37.36
N THR A 37 -19.60 19.17 -37.95
CA THR A 37 -18.64 18.32 -37.24
C THR A 37 -17.92 19.18 -36.21
N THR A 38 -18.48 19.29 -35.01
CA THR A 38 -17.78 19.84 -33.86
C THR A 38 -16.78 18.79 -33.40
N VAL A 39 -15.50 18.98 -33.70
CA VAL A 39 -14.42 18.20 -33.10
C VAL A 39 -14.42 18.54 -31.62
N GLN A 40 -15.08 17.71 -30.81
CA GLN A 40 -14.93 17.76 -29.36
C GLN A 40 -13.51 17.32 -29.05
N GLU A 41 -12.62 18.27 -28.81
CA GLU A 41 -11.31 18.02 -28.22
C GLU A 41 -11.53 17.34 -26.86
N GLY A 42 -11.41 16.01 -26.86
CA GLY A 42 -11.57 15.20 -25.66
C GLY A 42 -10.57 15.68 -24.63
N ARG A 43 -11.06 16.27 -23.53
CA ARG A 43 -10.24 16.67 -22.39
C ARG A 43 -9.35 15.48 -22.02
N PRO A 44 -8.01 15.62 -21.98
CA PRO A 44 -7.12 14.51 -21.67
C PRO A 44 -7.52 13.96 -20.30
N GLN A 45 -8.04 12.72 -20.28
CA GLN A 45 -8.36 12.04 -19.03
C GLN A 45 -7.05 11.78 -18.30
N LEU A 46 -6.75 12.62 -17.31
CA LEU A 46 -5.64 12.41 -16.39
C LEU A 46 -5.90 11.10 -15.65
N LYS A 47 -5.22 10.03 -16.07
CA LYS A 47 -5.26 8.74 -15.37
C LYS A 47 -4.71 8.96 -13.97
N LYS A 48 -5.51 8.61 -12.95
CA LYS A 48 -5.07 8.67 -11.55
C LYS A 48 -3.83 7.78 -11.39
N PRO A 49 -2.79 8.21 -10.63
CA PRO A 49 -1.61 7.40 -10.42
C PRO A 49 -1.97 6.04 -9.81
N PRO A 50 -1.32 4.95 -10.25
CA PRO A 50 -1.54 3.63 -9.68
C PRO A 50 -1.10 3.60 -8.21
N LEU A 51 -1.89 2.92 -7.39
CA LEU A 51 -1.63 2.74 -5.96
C LEU A 51 -0.93 1.40 -5.72
N TYR A 52 -0.13 1.34 -4.66
CA TYR A 52 0.69 0.20 -4.25
C TYR A 52 0.51 -0.05 -2.77
N LYS A 53 0.37 -1.33 -2.39
CA LYS A 53 0.30 -1.76 -1.00
C LYS A 53 1.71 -2.06 -0.51
N VAL A 54 2.04 -1.54 0.67
CA VAL A 54 3.24 -1.92 1.41
C VAL A 54 2.88 -3.01 2.39
N LEU A 55 3.46 -4.19 2.21
CA LEU A 55 3.21 -5.38 3.01
C LEU A 55 4.35 -5.63 3.97
N MET A 56 4.05 -5.98 5.22
CA MET A 56 5.02 -6.52 6.18
C MET A 56 4.80 -8.02 6.32
N LEU A 57 5.91 -8.77 6.32
CA LEU A 57 5.94 -10.22 6.46
C LEU A 57 6.38 -10.61 7.86
N ASN A 58 5.79 -11.66 8.41
CA ASN A 58 6.16 -12.19 9.72
C ASN A 58 7.53 -12.88 9.68
N ASP A 59 8.24 -12.82 10.80
CA ASP A 59 9.50 -13.50 11.02
C ASP A 59 9.65 -13.87 12.52
N ASP A 60 10.52 -14.83 12.84
CA ASP A 60 10.65 -15.38 14.20
C ASP A 60 11.53 -14.55 15.17
N TYR A 61 12.12 -13.43 14.72
CA TYR A 61 13.20 -12.74 15.46
C TYR A 61 12.90 -11.26 15.74
N THR A 62 11.94 -10.68 15.04
CA THR A 62 11.51 -9.30 15.27
C THR A 62 10.52 -9.23 16.45
N PRO A 63 10.83 -8.50 17.55
CA PRO A 63 9.91 -8.36 18.67
C PRO A 63 8.61 -7.62 18.30
N MET A 64 7.49 -7.97 18.94
CA MET A 64 6.18 -7.33 18.70
C MET A 64 6.23 -5.81 18.90
N GLU A 65 6.88 -5.35 19.97
CA GLU A 65 7.04 -3.92 20.27
C GLU A 65 7.79 -3.16 19.16
N PHE A 66 8.78 -3.81 18.54
CA PHE A 66 9.51 -3.21 17.43
C PHE A 66 8.61 -3.02 16.20
N VAL A 67 7.74 -3.99 15.91
CA VAL A 67 6.77 -3.90 14.82
C VAL A 67 5.80 -2.74 15.05
N VAL A 68 5.27 -2.61 16.28
CA VAL A 68 4.37 -1.50 16.65
C VAL A 68 5.06 -0.15 16.46
N GLN A 69 6.32 -0.01 16.91
CA GLN A 69 7.09 1.22 16.73
C GLN A 69 7.31 1.56 15.25
N VAL A 70 7.64 0.57 14.41
CA VAL A 70 7.79 0.77 12.96
C VAL A 70 6.48 1.27 12.33
N LEU A 71 5.35 0.68 12.71
CA LEU A 71 4.02 1.07 12.21
C LEU A 71 3.64 2.49 12.65
N GLN A 72 4.00 2.89 13.87
CA GLN A 72 3.77 4.24 14.36
C GLN A 72 4.67 5.28 13.66
N ILE A 73 5.98 5.02 13.58
CA ILE A 73 6.97 5.98 13.06
C ILE A 73 6.83 6.17 11.55
N PHE A 74 6.74 5.08 10.79
CA PHE A 74 6.82 5.15 9.32
C PHE A 74 5.46 5.16 8.62
N PHE A 75 4.41 4.65 9.27
CA PHE A 75 3.06 4.57 8.69
C PHE A 75 2.05 5.47 9.40
N ALA A 76 2.48 6.23 10.41
CA ALA A 76 1.65 7.17 11.17
C ALA A 76 0.39 6.51 11.75
N MET A 77 0.50 5.24 12.14
CA MET A 77 -0.59 4.55 12.85
C MET A 77 -0.63 5.00 14.31
N ASN A 78 -1.83 5.06 14.88
CA ASN A 78 -1.97 5.16 16.33
C ASN A 78 -1.66 3.80 16.98
N GLY A 79 -1.53 3.77 18.31
CA GLY A 79 -1.21 2.55 19.07
C GLY A 79 -2.15 1.38 18.76
N ASP A 80 -3.46 1.60 18.85
CA ASP A 80 -4.44 0.52 18.68
C ASP A 80 -4.38 -0.11 17.28
N LYS A 81 -4.30 0.72 16.23
CA LYS A 81 -4.21 0.24 14.85
C LYS A 81 -2.86 -0.45 14.58
N ALA A 82 -1.77 0.08 15.12
CA ALA A 82 -0.46 -0.53 14.99
C ALA A 82 -0.45 -1.93 15.64
N THR A 83 -1.04 -2.07 16.82
CA THR A 83 -1.20 -3.36 17.51
C THR A 83 -2.06 -4.33 16.71
N GLU A 84 -3.18 -3.88 16.14
CA GLU A 84 -4.04 -4.70 15.29
C GLU A 84 -3.28 -5.24 14.07
N VAL A 85 -2.57 -4.37 13.35
CA VAL A 85 -1.77 -4.78 12.18
C VAL A 85 -0.62 -5.68 12.59
N MET A 86 0.07 -5.42 13.70
CA MET A 86 1.11 -6.29 14.24
C MET A 86 0.57 -7.70 14.52
N LEU A 87 -0.58 -7.82 15.19
CA LEU A 87 -1.22 -9.11 15.45
C LEU A 87 -1.63 -9.81 14.15
N GLN A 88 -2.09 -9.07 13.15
CA GLN A 88 -2.38 -9.62 11.83
C GLN A 88 -1.13 -10.21 11.18
N VAL A 89 -0.01 -9.49 11.19
CA VAL A 89 1.27 -9.98 10.67
C VAL A 89 1.66 -11.26 11.42
N HIS A 90 1.65 -11.23 12.75
CA HIS A 90 2.05 -12.37 13.58
C HIS A 90 1.23 -13.63 13.32
N THR A 91 -0.10 -13.49 13.22
CA THR A 91 -1.02 -14.64 13.09
C THR A 91 -1.17 -15.14 11.66
N ARG A 92 -1.13 -14.25 10.67
CA ARG A 92 -1.41 -14.58 9.25
C ARG A 92 -0.16 -14.62 8.38
N GLY A 93 1.01 -14.27 8.92
CA GLY A 93 2.26 -14.20 8.19
C GLY A 93 2.45 -12.91 7.37
N VAL A 94 1.40 -12.10 7.19
CA VAL A 94 1.44 -10.87 6.39
C VAL A 94 0.39 -9.85 6.84
N GLY A 95 0.75 -8.57 6.79
CA GLY A 95 -0.13 -7.43 7.07
C GLY A 95 0.10 -6.27 6.11
N ILE A 96 -0.94 -5.46 5.90
CA ILE A 96 -0.87 -4.24 5.07
C ILE A 96 -0.52 -3.06 5.96
N CYS A 97 0.65 -2.47 5.75
CA CYS A 97 1.09 -1.30 6.50
C CYS A 97 0.53 0.01 5.92
N GLY A 98 0.28 0.05 4.61
CA GLY A 98 -0.28 1.24 3.97
C GLY A 98 -0.45 1.10 2.47
N ILE A 99 -1.15 2.06 1.88
CA ILE A 99 -1.39 2.16 0.44
C ILE A 99 -0.92 3.54 -0.03
N TYR A 100 0.01 3.56 -0.98
CA TYR A 100 0.66 4.79 -1.44
C TYR A 100 0.86 4.76 -2.96
N THR A 101 1.30 5.86 -3.55
CA THR A 101 1.88 5.82 -4.90
C THR A 101 3.18 5.03 -4.90
N ARG A 102 3.61 4.55 -6.07
CA ARG A 102 4.81 3.70 -6.21
C ARG A 102 6.03 4.27 -5.48
N ASP A 103 6.40 5.51 -5.79
CA ASP A 103 7.65 6.08 -5.31
C ASP A 103 7.64 6.28 -3.77
N ILE A 104 6.48 6.61 -3.19
CA ILE A 104 6.30 6.70 -1.74
C ILE A 104 6.38 5.31 -1.10
N ALA A 105 5.74 4.31 -1.71
CA ALA A 105 5.76 2.94 -1.22
C ALA A 105 7.19 2.38 -1.19
N GLU A 106 7.95 2.57 -2.28
CA GLU A 106 9.36 2.16 -2.39
C GLU A 106 10.24 2.87 -1.36
N THR A 107 10.09 4.19 -1.22
CA THR A 107 10.85 4.98 -0.25
C THR A 107 10.58 4.51 1.18
N LYS A 108 9.30 4.31 1.55
CA LYS A 108 8.94 3.82 2.90
C LYS A 108 9.47 2.42 3.16
N ALA A 109 9.36 1.51 2.18
CA ALA A 109 9.90 0.16 2.32
C ALA A 109 11.43 0.19 2.53
N ALA A 110 12.16 1.00 1.76
CA ALA A 110 13.61 1.16 1.92
C ALA A 110 13.98 1.72 3.30
N GLN A 111 13.30 2.77 3.77
CA GLN A 111 13.54 3.38 5.09
C GLN A 111 13.34 2.39 6.23
N VAL A 112 12.25 1.62 6.20
CA VAL A 112 11.94 0.63 7.23
C VAL A 112 12.96 -0.51 7.22
N ASN A 113 13.35 -1.00 6.03
CA ASN A 113 14.34 -2.08 5.92
C ASN A 113 15.71 -1.64 6.43
N GLN A 114 16.12 -0.40 6.16
CA GLN A 114 17.36 0.20 6.70
C GLN A 114 17.30 0.27 8.23
N TYR A 115 16.21 0.83 8.77
CA TYR A 115 16.01 0.96 10.22
C TYR A 115 15.99 -0.40 10.95
N ALA A 116 15.36 -1.41 10.35
CA ALA A 116 15.34 -2.76 10.90
C ALA A 116 16.72 -3.42 10.89
N THR A 117 17.51 -3.20 9.83
CA THR A 117 18.87 -3.72 9.72
C THR A 117 19.78 -3.14 10.81
N ASP A 118 19.75 -1.82 11.01
CA ASP A 118 20.59 -1.16 12.02
C ASP A 118 20.25 -1.63 13.45
N ASN A 119 18.96 -1.83 13.74
CA ASN A 119 18.50 -2.30 15.06
C ASN A 119 18.76 -3.80 15.28
N GLN A 120 18.56 -4.65 14.26
CA GLN A 120 18.91 -6.07 14.36
C GLN A 120 20.42 -6.30 14.47
N MET A 121 21.24 -5.49 13.79
CA MET A 121 22.71 -5.53 13.94
C MET A 121 23.12 -5.21 15.38
N ARG A 122 22.50 -4.20 16.02
CA ARG A 122 22.73 -3.89 17.43
C ARG A 122 22.29 -5.02 18.36
N ALA A 123 21.08 -5.55 18.19
CA ALA A 123 20.59 -6.64 19.02
C ALA A 123 21.48 -7.90 18.92
N ARG A 124 22.03 -8.18 17.73
CA ARG A 124 22.94 -9.30 17.51
C ARG A 124 24.31 -9.10 18.16
N SER A 125 24.89 -7.90 18.13
CA SER A 125 26.21 -7.68 18.75
C SER A 125 26.14 -7.78 20.28
N CYS A 126 25.00 -7.45 20.91
CA CYS A 126 24.83 -7.54 22.36
C CYS A 126 24.66 -8.97 22.89
N MET A 127 24.30 -9.95 22.04
CA MET A 127 24.15 -11.35 22.46
C MET A 127 25.45 -12.17 22.37
N SER A 128 26.53 -11.58 21.86
CA SER A 128 27.84 -12.23 21.69
C SER A 128 28.91 -11.73 22.67
N SER A 129 28.51 -11.12 23.79
CA SER A 129 29.42 -10.56 24.82
C SER A 129 29.09 -11.11 26.20
#